data_AF-A0AAW2VVY6-F1
#
_entry.id   AF-A0AAW2VVY6-F1
#
_cell.length_a   1.000
_cell.length_b   1.000
_cell.length_c   1.000
_cell.angle_alpha   90.00
_cell.angle_beta   90.00
_cell.angle_gamma   90.00
#
_symmetry.space_group_name_H-M   'P 1'
#
loop_
_entity.id
_entity.type
_entity.pdbx_description
1 polymer ?
#
loop_
_entity_poly.entity_id
_entity_poly.type
_entity_poly.pdbx_seq_one_letter_code
_entity_poly.pdbx_strand_id
1 'polypeptide(L)' 'MAKARKELQTVIGEKGPVQESDISRLPYLQAVVKEVFRLHPPGPLLIPHKAEVDTEINGYIVPSDGQYL' A
#
# COMPACT_ATOMS: atom_id res chain seq x y z
N MET A 1 2.75 -17.66 -8.77
CA MET A 1 1.46 -17.72 -8.02
C MET A 1 1.25 -18.98 -7.16
N ALA A 2 2.01 -20.07 -7.34
CA ALA A 2 1.81 -21.32 -6.59
C ALA A 2 1.83 -21.17 -5.06
N LYS A 3 2.74 -20.34 -4.53
CA LYS A 3 2.87 -20.13 -3.07
C LYS A 3 1.65 -19.46 -2.43
N ALA A 4 1.05 -18.46 -3.09
CA ALA A 4 -0.19 -17.81 -2.61
C ALA A 4 -1.38 -18.78 -2.63
N ARG A 5 -1.50 -19.58 -3.70
CA ARG A 5 -2.54 -20.62 -3.78
C ARG A 5 -2.38 -21.68 -2.68
N LYS A 6 -1.14 -22.10 -2.39
CA LYS A 6 -0.85 -23.03 -1.30
C LYS A 6 -1.22 -22.46 0.07
N GLU A 7 -0.91 -21.20 0.33
CA GLU A 7 -1.31 -20.52 1.58
C GLU A 7 -2.83 -20.50 1.73
N LEU A 8 -3.57 -20.09 0.68
CA LEU A 8 -5.03 -20.08 0.68
C LEU A 8 -5.60 -21.48 0.97
N GLN A 9 -5.11 -22.51 0.30
CA GLN A 9 -5.59 -23.87 0.53
C GLN A 9 -5.29 -24.38 1.94
N THR A 10 -4.16 -23.98 2.52
CA THR A 10 -3.75 -24.43 3.87
C THR A 10 -4.53 -23.70 4.97
N VAL A 11 -4.81 -22.42 4.79
CA VAL A 11 -5.43 -21.57 5.82
C VAL A 11 -6.96 -21.60 5.75
N ILE A 12 -7.52 -21.58 4.53
CA ILE A 12 -8.97 -21.50 4.30
C ILE A 12 -9.55 -22.90 4.06
N GLY A 13 -8.85 -23.76 3.31
CA GLY A 13 -9.34 -25.09 2.95
C GLY A 13 -10.60 -25.01 2.08
N GLU A 14 -11.60 -25.86 2.38
CA GLU A 14 -12.89 -25.93 1.67
C GLU A 14 -13.99 -25.06 2.30
N LYS A 15 -13.63 -24.12 3.19
CA LYS A 15 -14.58 -23.32 3.97
C LYS A 15 -15.38 -22.28 3.15
N GLY A 16 -15.38 -22.37 1.83
CA GLY A 16 -16.07 -21.44 0.93
C GLY A 16 -15.23 -20.19 0.59
N PRO A 17 -15.87 -19.09 0.18
CA PRO A 17 -15.16 -17.88 -0.26
C PRO A 17 -14.42 -17.19 0.90
N VAL A 18 -13.25 -16.65 0.59
CA VAL A 18 -12.40 -15.89 1.54
C VAL A 18 -13.16 -14.69 2.10
N GLN A 19 -13.14 -14.51 3.42
CA GLN A 19 -13.72 -13.36 4.09
C GLN A 19 -12.64 -12.35 4.51
N GLU A 20 -13.02 -11.10 4.74
CA GLU A 20 -12.09 -10.05 5.20
C GLU A 20 -11.42 -10.40 6.54
N SER A 21 -12.14 -11.08 7.43
CA SER A 21 -11.60 -11.57 8.71
C SER A 21 -10.42 -12.54 8.54
N ASP A 22 -10.35 -13.25 7.42
CA ASP A 22 -9.27 -14.22 7.15
C ASP A 22 -7.95 -13.55 6.71
N ILE A 23 -7.98 -12.28 6.30
CA ILE A 23 -6.80 -11.58 5.75
C ILE A 23 -5.63 -11.65 6.73
N SER A 24 -5.89 -11.52 8.03
CA SER A 24 -4.89 -11.60 9.10
C SER A 24 -4.08 -12.90 9.09
N ARG A 25 -4.66 -13.99 8.57
CA ARG A 25 -4.07 -15.34 8.51
C ARG A 25 -3.38 -15.63 7.17
N LEU A 26 -3.34 -14.66 6.24
CA LEU A 26 -2.79 -14.80 4.88
C LEU A 26 -1.60 -13.85 4.65
N PRO A 27 -0.47 -14.02 5.38
CA PRO A 27 0.66 -13.09 5.33
C PRO A 27 1.35 -13.05 3.96
N TYR A 28 1.40 -14.16 3.23
CA TYR A 28 2.01 -14.17 1.89
C TYR A 28 1.14 -13.44 0.88
N LEU A 29 -0.18 -13.61 0.92
CA LEU A 29 -1.10 -12.82 0.09
C LEU A 29 -0.97 -11.32 0.39
N GLN A 30 -0.90 -10.92 1.67
CA GLN A 30 -0.64 -9.53 2.04
C GLN A 30 0.69 -9.01 1.48
N ALA A 31 1.75 -9.83 1.51
CA ALA A 31 3.04 -9.46 0.95
C ALA A 31 2.98 -9.26 -0.58
N VAL A 32 2.20 -10.09 -1.29
CA VAL A 32 1.97 -9.92 -2.73
C VAL A 32 1.31 -8.58 -3.03
N VAL A 33 0.25 -8.22 -2.28
CA VAL A 33 -0.44 -6.92 -2.45
C VAL A 33 0.52 -5.75 -2.18
N LYS A 34 1.30 -5.83 -1.09
CA LYS A 34 2.32 -4.81 -0.76
C LYS A 34 3.35 -4.64 -1.88
N GLU A 35 3.83 -5.75 -2.44
CA GLU A 35 4.83 -5.71 -3.52
C GLU A 35 4.26 -5.16 -4.83
N VAL A 36 2.99 -5.46 -5.13
CA VAL A 36 2.29 -4.86 -6.26
C VAL A 36 2.20 -3.35 -6.09
N PHE A 37 1.80 -2.86 -4.91
CA PHE A 37 1.75 -1.42 -4.66
C PHE A 37 3.12 -0.74 -4.65
N ARG A 38 4.18 -1.44 -4.24
CA ARG A 38 5.56 -0.94 -4.31
C ARG A 38 6.01 -0.70 -5.75
N LEU A 39 5.66 -1.60 -6.67
CA LEU A 39 6.05 -1.53 -8.08
C LEU A 39 5.07 -0.71 -8.94
N HIS A 40 3.79 -0.77 -8.63
CA HIS A 40 2.69 -0.17 -9.41
C HIS A 40 1.75 0.61 -8.48
N PRO A 41 2.23 1.73 -7.89
CA PRO A 41 1.35 2.60 -7.12
C PRO A 41 0.24 3.16 -8.03
N PRO A 42 -1.05 3.16 -7.62
CA PRO A 42 -2.15 3.70 -8.41
C PRO A 42 -1.96 5.18 -8.77
N GLY A 43 -1.26 5.94 -7.92
CA GLY A 43 -0.80 7.29 -8.20
C GLY A 43 0.71 7.39 -8.01
N PRO A 44 1.53 7.28 -9.07
CA PRO A 44 2.99 7.34 -8.98
C PRO A 44 3.54 8.65 -8.40
N LEU A 45 2.78 9.75 -8.54
CA LEU A 45 3.08 11.07 -7.99
C LEU A 45 2.03 11.51 -6.95
N LEU A 46 1.24 10.56 -6.43
CA LEU A 46 0.15 10.81 -5.48
C LEU A 46 -0.81 11.92 -5.96
N ILE A 47 -1.38 12.67 -5.00
CA ILE A 47 -2.18 13.86 -5.27
C ILE A 47 -1.27 15.06 -4.95
N PRO A 48 -1.27 16.12 -5.77
CA PRO A 48 -0.49 17.31 -5.45
C PRO A 48 -0.88 17.93 -4.11
N HIS A 49 0.12 18.31 -3.34
CA HIS A 49 -0.04 18.96 -2.04
C HIS A 49 0.44 20.41 -2.10
N LYS A 50 0.00 21.22 -1.13
CA LYS A 50 0.31 22.64 -1.03
C LYS A 50 0.71 22.99 0.40
N ALA A 51 1.77 23.77 0.57
CA ALA A 51 2.19 24.24 1.88
C ALA A 51 1.23 25.33 2.38
N GLU A 52 0.63 25.15 3.56
CA GLU A 52 -0.24 26.16 4.17
C GLU A 52 0.57 27.34 4.75
N VAL A 53 1.80 27.07 5.19
CA VAL A 53 2.74 28.03 5.78
C VAL A 53 4.16 27.72 5.32
N ASP A 54 5.05 28.70 5.42
CA ASP A 54 6.49 28.49 5.21
C ASP A 54 6.98 27.33 6.09
N THR A 55 7.49 26.27 5.46
CA THR A 55 7.86 25.02 6.13
C THR A 55 9.26 24.59 5.74
N GLU A 56 10.07 24.19 6.70
CA GLU A 56 11.40 23.63 6.43
C GLU A 56 11.34 22.11 6.22
N ILE A 57 11.88 21.62 5.11
CA ILE A 57 12.04 20.19 4.80
C ILE A 57 13.51 19.94 4.47
N ASN A 58 14.19 19.14 5.31
CA ASN A 58 15.60 18.79 5.15
C ASN A 58 16.53 20.01 4.95
N GLY A 59 16.30 21.11 5.65
CA GLY A 59 17.10 22.35 5.52
C GLY A 59 16.67 23.29 4.40
N TYR A 60 15.64 22.94 3.61
CA TYR A 60 15.09 23.80 2.56
C TYR A 60 13.77 24.42 2.99
N ILE A 61 13.61 25.72 2.78
CA ILE A 61 12.35 26.42 3.04
C ILE A 61 11.43 26.23 1.83
N VAL A 62 10.28 25.59 2.06
CA VAL A 62 9.14 25.54 1.14
C VAL A 62 8.21 26.70 1.49
N PRO A 63 8.04 27.69 0.60
CA PRO A 63 7.17 28.83 0.87
C PRO A 63 5.70 28.42 1.02
N SER A 64 4.94 29.21 1.77
CA SER A 64 3.49 29.17 1.77
C SER A 64 2.97 29.26 0.35
N ASP A 65 1.91 28.51 0.07
CA ASP A 65 1.33 28.32 -1.25
C ASP A 65 2.18 27.55 -2.28
N GLY A 66 3.40 27.14 -1.93
CA GLY A 66 4.21 26.27 -2.77
C GLY A 66 3.55 24.90 -2.98
N GLN A 67 3.42 24.48 -4.25
CA GLN A 67 2.91 23.16 -4.61
C GLN A 67 4.06 22.14 -4.66
N TYR A 68 3.85 20.97 -4.07
CA TYR A 68 4.77 19.84 -4.12
C TYR A 68 4.02 18.54 -4.49
N LEU A 69 4.77 17.56 -4.98
CA LEU A 69 4.32 16.23 -5.42
C LEU A 69 5.06 15.16 -4.61
#